data_AF-A0A2Z6QVM2-F1
#
_entry.id   AF-A0A2Z6QVM2-F1
#
_cell.length_a   1.000
_cell.length_b   1.000
_cell.length_c   1.000
_cell.angle_alpha   90.00
_cell.angle_beta   90.00
_cell.angle_gamma   90.00
#
_symmetry.space_group_name_H-M   'P 1'
#
loop_
_entity.id
_entity.type
_entity.pdbx_description
1 polymer ?
#
loop_
_entity_poly.entity_id
_entity_poly.type
_entity_poly.pdbx_seq_one_letter_code
_entity_poly.pdbx_strand_id
1 'polypeptide(L)'
;MLEVEYKVIRDRQLKELELGDDLLSKTPVSRLYTESYEFVKSQRIKCLLIGDCDFTEKTFIRDGIEDLPERIDLSLVTDIMTGPSPQITSTPWSPPKVNLRHLSTNTIMTNNNLSQDLTFSLLSGPDTVLTGFIARDYTQYSEWTDRLNMLFDKNINSKDTVEYIHILTEIGVKVKLLDLSGE
;
A
#
# COMPACT_ATOMS: atom_id res chain seq x y z
N MET A 1 21.11 2.66 -37.67
CA MET A 1 20.13 2.98 -36.62
C MET A 1 18.78 2.77 -37.25
N LEU A 2 18.09 1.65 -36.95
CA LEU A 2 16.80 1.33 -37.57
C LEU A 2 15.75 2.30 -37.00
N GLU A 3 15.43 3.36 -37.74
CA GLU A 3 14.33 4.27 -37.44
C GLU A 3 13.01 3.54 -37.69
N VAL A 4 12.59 2.75 -36.71
CA VAL A 4 11.21 2.29 -36.66
C VAL A 4 10.35 3.51 -36.34
N GLU A 5 9.42 3.85 -37.24
CA GLU A 5 8.52 4.97 -37.02
C GLU A 5 7.78 4.81 -35.68
N TYR A 6 7.78 5.88 -34.87
CA TYR A 6 7.11 5.91 -33.56
C TYR A 6 5.64 5.46 -33.65
N LYS A 7 4.98 5.71 -34.80
CA LYS A 7 3.62 5.24 -35.07
C LYS A 7 3.52 3.71 -35.02
N VAL A 8 4.47 2.99 -35.61
CA VAL A 8 4.50 1.52 -35.61
C VAL A 8 4.71 0.97 -34.20
N ILE A 9 5.59 1.59 -33.41
CA ILE A 9 5.83 1.21 -32.01
C ILE A 9 4.57 1.42 -31.19
N ARG A 10 3.93 2.59 -31.34
CA ARG A 10 2.69 2.94 -30.65
C ARG A 10 1.54 2.00 -31.03
N ASP A 11 1.34 1.75 -32.32
CA ASP A 11 0.24 0.90 -32.81
C ASP A 11 0.43 -0.55 -32.33
N ARG A 12 1.68 -1.02 -32.26
CA ARG A 12 2.00 -2.33 -31.68
C ARG A 12 1.72 -2.36 -30.18
N GLN A 13 2.18 -1.36 -29.42
CA GLN A 13 1.92 -1.27 -27.98
C GLN A 13 0.43 -1.13 -27.67
N LEU A 14 -0.31 -0.38 -28.48
CA LEU A 14 -1.77 -0.23 -28.37
C LEU A 14 -2.47 -1.56 -28.61
N LYS A 15 -2.04 -2.32 -29.61
CA LYS A 15 -2.58 -3.64 -29.91
C LYS A 15 -2.23 -4.69 -28.85
N GLU A 16 -1.02 -4.65 -28.30
CA GLU A 16 -0.61 -5.50 -27.18
C GLU A 16 -1.42 -5.18 -25.91
N LEU A 17 -1.74 -3.90 -25.69
CA LEU A 17 -2.59 -3.44 -24.59
C LEU A 17 -4.05 -3.90 -24.75
N GLU A 18 -4.64 -3.72 -25.94
CA GLU A 18 -5.99 -4.21 -26.26
C GLU A 18 -6.11 -5.72 -26.10
N LEU A 19 -5.13 -6.49 -26.58
CA LEU A 19 -5.11 -7.94 -26.44
C LEU A 19 -4.96 -8.39 -24.98
N GLY A 20 -4.20 -7.63 -24.18
CA GLY A 20 -4.06 -7.86 -22.74
C GLY A 20 -5.37 -7.64 -21.99
N ASP A 21 -6.12 -6.60 -22.34
CA ASP A 21 -7.43 -6.28 -21.75
C ASP A 21 -8.49 -7.31 -22.13
N ASP A 22 -8.53 -7.71 -23.41
CA ASP A 22 -9.39 -8.79 -23.92
C ASP A 22 -9.08 -10.16 -23.30
N LEU A 23 -7.86 -10.38 -22.85
CA LEU A 23 -7.50 -11.61 -22.13
C LEU A 23 -7.95 -11.53 -20.67
N LEU A 24 -7.76 -10.39 -20.01
CA LEU A 24 -8.19 -10.14 -18.62
C LEU A 24 -9.71 -10.14 -18.46
N SER A 25 -10.46 -9.74 -19.50
CA SER A 25 -11.92 -9.74 -19.51
C SER A 25 -12.54 -11.14 -19.63
N LYS A 26 -11.76 -12.18 -19.98
CA LYS A 26 -12.27 -13.55 -20.03
C LYS A 26 -12.51 -14.10 -18.63
N THR A 27 -13.69 -14.67 -18.40
CA THR A 27 -14.12 -15.26 -17.11
C THR A 27 -13.06 -16.15 -16.45
N PRO A 28 -12.31 -17.03 -17.15
CA PRO A 28 -11.27 -17.85 -16.52
C PRO A 28 -10.06 -17.05 -16.01
N VAL A 29 -9.70 -15.98 -16.70
CA VAL A 29 -8.56 -15.11 -16.34
C VAL A 29 -8.95 -14.18 -15.20
N SER A 30 -10.16 -13.62 -15.23
CA SER A 30 -10.73 -12.87 -14.11
C SER A 30 -10.73 -13.69 -12.81
N ARG A 31 -11.10 -14.98 -12.88
CA ARG A 31 -11.02 -15.88 -11.71
C ARG A 31 -9.58 -16.07 -11.19
N LEU A 32 -8.61 -16.26 -12.10
CA LEU A 32 -7.20 -16.36 -11.72
C LEU A 32 -6.64 -15.08 -11.10
N TYR A 33 -7.10 -13.93 -11.56
CA TYR A 33 -6.76 -12.64 -10.96
C TYR A 33 -7.26 -12.56 -9.52
N THR A 34 -8.53 -12.93 -9.28
CA THR A 34 -9.08 -13.02 -7.91
C THR A 34 -8.30 -14.00 -7.03
N GLU A 35 -7.96 -15.18 -7.54
CA GLU A 35 -7.13 -16.15 -6.81
C GLU A 35 -5.75 -15.59 -6.46
N SER A 36 -5.11 -14.89 -7.41
CA SER A 36 -3.80 -14.26 -7.20
C SER A 36 -3.89 -13.11 -6.18
N TYR A 37 -4.94 -12.29 -6.25
CA TYR A 37 -5.21 -11.23 -5.28
C TYR A 37 -5.38 -11.80 -3.87
N GLU A 38 -6.22 -12.82 -3.69
CA GLU A 38 -6.47 -13.44 -2.38
C GLU A 38 -5.22 -14.11 -1.80
N PHE A 39 -4.39 -14.71 -2.64
CA PHE A 39 -3.09 -15.23 -2.24
C PHE A 39 -2.18 -14.12 -1.70
N VAL A 40 -2.03 -13.01 -2.43
CA VAL A 40 -1.20 -11.88 -2.02
C VAL A 40 -1.74 -11.22 -0.75
N LYS A 41 -3.06 -11.03 -0.66
CA LYS A 41 -3.74 -10.51 0.54
C LYS A 41 -3.47 -11.40 1.76
N SER A 42 -3.60 -12.71 1.62
CA SER A 42 -3.34 -13.66 2.70
C SER A 42 -1.89 -13.60 3.19
N GLN A 43 -0.91 -13.54 2.26
CA GLN A 43 0.50 -13.37 2.62
C GLN A 43 0.74 -12.05 3.37
N ARG A 44 0.16 -10.95 2.89
CA ARG A 44 0.32 -9.61 3.47
C ARG A 44 -0.29 -9.46 4.85
N ILE A 45 -1.50 -9.97 5.05
CA ILE A 45 -2.14 -10.00 6.38
C ILE A 45 -1.31 -10.84 7.35
N LYS A 46 -0.78 -11.98 6.89
CA LYS A 46 0.12 -12.80 7.71
C LYS A 46 1.38 -12.05 8.13
N CYS A 47 2.01 -11.30 7.23
CA CYS A 47 3.17 -10.47 7.56
C CYS A 47 2.84 -9.34 8.52
N LEU A 48 1.62 -8.79 8.50
CA LEU A 48 1.15 -7.80 9.47
C LEU A 48 1.01 -8.40 10.87
N LEU A 49 0.48 -9.63 10.98
CA LEU A 49 0.30 -10.36 12.24
C LEU A 49 1.63 -10.78 12.89
N ILE A 50 2.62 -11.15 12.09
CA ILE A 50 3.94 -11.57 12.59
C ILE A 50 4.74 -10.38 13.15
N GLY A 51 4.35 -9.14 12.82
CA GLY A 51 5.09 -7.95 13.21
C GLY A 51 6.47 -7.86 12.55
N ASP A 52 6.65 -8.55 11.42
CA ASP A 52 7.92 -8.58 10.66
C ASP A 52 8.20 -7.26 9.92
N CYS A 53 7.36 -6.26 10.15
CA CYS A 53 7.60 -4.88 9.79
C CYS A 53 8.64 -4.31 10.77
N ASP A 54 9.92 -4.63 10.52
CA ASP A 54 11.13 -4.15 11.20
C ASP A 54 10.90 -2.88 12.06
N PHE A 55 10.67 -3.11 13.35
CA PHE A 55 10.95 -2.13 14.39
C PHE A 55 12.42 -2.32 14.79
N THR A 56 13.25 -1.32 14.52
CA THR A 56 14.68 -1.31 14.87
C THR A 56 14.91 -1.53 16.37
N GLU A 57 13.93 -1.14 17.19
CA GLU A 57 13.89 -1.37 18.63
C GLU A 57 12.75 -2.32 18.97
N LYS A 58 13.06 -3.62 19.16
CA LYS A 58 12.12 -4.57 19.76
C LYS A 58 12.12 -4.32 21.27
N THR A 59 11.09 -3.64 21.77
CA THR A 59 10.86 -3.64 23.22
C THR A 59 10.61 -5.08 23.66
N PHE A 60 11.43 -5.58 24.58
CA PHE A 60 11.29 -6.94 25.08
C PHE A 60 10.08 -6.98 26.03
N ILE A 61 8.89 -7.23 25.48
CA ILE A 61 7.67 -7.38 26.28
C ILE A 61 7.70 -8.78 26.90
N ARG A 62 7.74 -8.83 28.23
CA ARG A 62 8.02 -10.05 29.00
C ARG A 62 6.87 -11.05 28.95
N ASP A 63 5.61 -10.59 28.85
CA ASP A 63 4.41 -11.42 28.94
C ASP A 63 3.37 -11.13 27.81
N GLY A 64 3.79 -11.29 26.56
CA GLY A 64 2.87 -11.39 25.42
C GLY A 64 2.19 -10.08 25.00
N ILE A 65 1.18 -10.17 24.12
CA ILE A 65 0.53 -8.98 23.56
C ILE A 65 -0.20 -8.16 24.63
N GLU A 66 -0.60 -8.74 25.76
CA GLU A 66 -1.45 -8.17 26.83
C GLU A 66 -0.81 -7.01 27.62
N ASP A 67 0.53 -6.99 27.68
CA ASP A 67 1.31 -5.95 28.36
C ASP A 67 1.59 -4.72 27.49
N LEU A 68 1.15 -4.70 26.23
CA LEU A 68 1.34 -3.55 25.35
C LEU A 68 0.54 -2.35 25.89
N PRO A 69 1.19 -1.21 26.21
CA PRO A 69 0.55 -0.07 26.86
C PRO A 69 -0.49 0.64 25.98
N GLU A 70 -0.35 0.50 24.65
CA GLU A 70 -1.24 1.13 23.68
C GLU A 70 -1.66 0.10 22.62
N ARG A 71 -2.96 0.05 22.34
CA ARG A 71 -3.56 -0.81 21.30
C ARG A 71 -4.46 0.04 20.44
N ILE A 72 -4.43 -0.22 19.15
CA ILE A 72 -5.39 0.36 18.21
C ILE A 72 -6.32 -0.76 17.79
N ASP A 73 -7.61 -0.58 18.02
CA ASP A 73 -8.63 -1.46 17.47
C ASP A 73 -8.82 -1.16 15.99
N LEU A 74 -8.33 -2.07 15.14
CA LEU A 74 -8.40 -1.91 13.68
C LEU A 74 -9.84 -1.91 13.16
N SER A 75 -10.82 -2.42 13.93
CA SER A 75 -12.24 -2.35 13.54
C SER A 75 -12.79 -0.92 13.49
N LEU A 76 -12.14 0.02 14.20
CA LEU A 76 -12.49 1.44 14.21
C LEU A 76 -11.90 2.22 13.03
N VAL A 77 -10.95 1.62 12.30
CA VAL A 77 -10.29 2.28 11.17
C VAL A 77 -11.25 2.30 9.99
N THR A 78 -11.72 3.49 9.62
CA THR A 78 -12.53 3.68 8.43
C THR A 78 -11.69 4.01 7.22
N ASP A 79 -10.59 4.76 7.38
CA ASP A 79 -9.75 5.26 6.28
C ASP A 79 -8.26 5.33 6.60
N ILE A 80 -7.46 5.30 5.53
CA ILE A 80 -6.01 5.49 5.58
C ILE A 80 -5.68 6.70 4.73
N MET A 81 -5.06 7.69 5.33
CA MET A 81 -4.64 8.89 4.64
C MET A 81 -3.15 8.86 4.40
N THR A 82 -2.76 8.97 3.14
CA THR A 82 -1.39 9.03 2.66
C THR A 82 -1.01 10.48 2.35
N GLY A 83 0.11 10.96 2.90
CA GLY A 83 0.57 12.35 2.72
C GLY A 83 0.64 13.14 4.03
N PRO A 84 0.89 14.46 3.97
CA PRO A 84 1.04 15.28 5.16
C PRO A 84 -0.28 15.32 5.94
N SER A 85 -0.25 14.75 7.14
CA SER A 85 -1.40 14.65 8.04
C SER A 85 -2.01 16.04 8.32
N PRO A 86 -3.35 16.20 8.30
CA PRO A 86 -4.00 17.40 8.78
C PRO A 86 -3.64 17.57 10.25
N GLN A 87 -3.22 18.79 10.59
CA GLN A 87 -2.69 19.13 11.91
C GLN A 87 -3.63 18.64 13.01
N ILE A 88 -3.09 17.73 13.82
CA ILE A 88 -3.71 17.13 14.99
C ILE A 88 -4.29 18.25 15.86
N THR A 89 -5.62 18.35 15.91
CA THR A 89 -6.30 19.16 16.93
C THR A 89 -7.06 18.22 17.85
N SER A 90 -6.69 18.29 19.13
CA SER A 90 -7.39 17.78 20.33
C SER A 90 -7.07 16.36 20.84
N THR A 91 -6.22 16.31 21.88
CA THR A 91 -6.42 15.45 23.05
C THR A 91 -7.15 16.24 24.16
N PRO A 92 -8.04 15.62 24.98
CA PRO A 92 -8.96 16.34 25.88
C PRO A 92 -8.44 16.72 27.29
N TRP A 93 -7.12 16.68 27.56
CA TRP A 93 -6.63 16.95 28.91
C TRP A 93 -5.35 17.78 28.92
N SER A 94 -5.48 19.08 28.75
CA SER A 94 -4.50 20.09 29.19
C SER A 94 -5.19 21.45 29.39
N PRO A 95 -4.88 22.20 30.46
CA PRO A 95 -5.54 23.47 30.77
C PRO A 95 -5.10 24.60 29.81
N PRO A 96 -5.91 25.65 29.64
CA PRO A 96 -5.80 26.54 28.49
C PRO A 96 -4.77 27.66 28.71
N LYS A 97 -4.02 27.94 27.63
CA LYS A 97 -3.31 29.17 27.23
C LYS A 97 -1.79 29.01 27.09
N VAL A 98 -1.32 28.95 25.86
CA VAL A 98 -0.30 29.87 25.34
C VAL A 98 -0.33 29.94 23.80
N ASN A 99 0.01 31.11 23.28
CA ASN A 99 -0.19 31.59 21.92
C ASN A 99 0.58 30.83 20.83
N LEU A 100 -0.07 30.78 19.66
CA LEU A 100 0.42 31.11 18.31
C LEU A 100 1.94 31.38 18.16
N ARG A 101 2.53 30.67 17.17
CA ARG A 101 3.89 30.82 16.57
C ARG A 101 5.06 30.22 17.36
N HIS A 102 5.43 28.98 17.07
CA HIS A 102 6.80 28.58 16.68
C HIS A 102 6.88 27.05 16.48
N LEU A 103 6.69 26.58 15.25
CA LEU A 103 7.57 25.53 14.75
C LEU A 103 7.81 25.89 13.28
N SER A 104 8.99 26.44 13.02
CA SER A 104 9.37 26.83 11.67
C SER A 104 9.31 25.62 10.76
N THR A 105 8.37 25.68 9.82
CA THR A 105 8.51 25.17 8.47
C THR A 105 9.79 25.76 7.87
N ASN A 106 10.94 25.24 8.24
CA ASN A 106 12.18 25.43 7.51
C ASN A 106 12.53 24.10 6.82
N THR A 107 11.60 23.60 6.00
CA THR A 107 12.00 22.78 4.87
C THR A 107 12.56 23.75 3.85
N ILE A 108 13.88 23.90 3.91
CA ILE A 108 14.68 24.61 2.93
C ILE A 108 14.23 24.16 1.54
N MET A 109 13.70 25.09 0.75
CA MET A 109 13.58 24.96 -0.70
C MET A 109 15.00 24.88 -1.27
N THR A 110 15.60 23.69 -1.26
CA THR A 110 16.76 23.35 -2.07
C THR A 110 16.33 22.41 -3.16
N ASN A 111 16.46 22.93 -4.38
CA ASN A 111 16.35 22.27 -5.68
C ASN A 111 16.62 20.75 -5.69
N ASN A 112 15.76 20.05 -6.41
CA ASN A 112 15.94 18.72 -6.99
C ASN A 112 16.15 17.57 -6.00
N ASN A 113 15.09 17.21 -5.28
CA ASN A 113 14.69 15.82 -5.03
C ASN A 113 13.24 15.83 -4.54
N LEU A 114 12.38 15.05 -5.20
CA LEU A 114 11.00 14.80 -4.78
C LEU A 114 11.08 14.12 -3.40
N SER A 115 11.02 14.88 -2.30
CA SER A 115 10.98 14.30 -0.95
C SER A 115 9.70 13.48 -0.89
N GLN A 116 9.83 12.16 -0.93
CA GLN A 116 8.68 11.27 -0.87
C GLN A 116 8.13 11.37 0.55
N ASP A 117 6.91 11.86 0.70
CA ASP A 117 6.24 11.88 2.00
C ASP A 117 5.97 10.43 2.43
N LEU A 118 6.71 9.95 3.43
CA LEU A 118 6.61 8.60 3.98
C LEU A 118 5.63 8.52 5.17
N THR A 119 4.75 9.52 5.28
CA THR A 119 3.79 9.66 6.38
C THR A 119 2.43 9.13 5.96
N PHE A 120 1.82 8.34 6.84
CA PHE A 120 0.43 7.92 6.69
C PHE A 120 -0.30 7.97 8.04
N SER A 121 -1.62 8.04 8.02
CA SER A 121 -2.44 8.11 9.25
C SER A 121 -3.68 7.24 9.14
N LEU A 122 -4.08 6.64 10.26
CA LEU A 122 -5.33 5.89 10.37
C LEU A 122 -6.44 6.81 10.87
N LEU A 123 -7.61 6.72 10.25
CA LEU A 123 -8.76 7.57 10.53
C LEU A 123 -9.93 6.73 11.06
N SER A 124 -10.68 7.28 12.01
CA SER A 124 -11.96 6.77 12.51
C SER A 124 -13.07 7.75 12.14
N GLY A 125 -13.46 7.76 10.87
CA GLY A 125 -14.34 8.75 10.28
C GLY A 125 -13.60 9.96 9.68
N PRO A 126 -14.33 10.93 9.10
CA PRO A 126 -13.75 11.99 8.28
C PRO A 126 -12.80 12.94 9.03
N ASP A 127 -13.01 13.14 10.34
CA ASP A 127 -12.29 14.17 11.12
C ASP A 127 -11.49 13.63 12.31
N THR A 128 -11.47 12.31 12.52
CA THR A 128 -10.79 11.71 13.68
C THR A 128 -9.56 10.93 13.24
N VAL A 129 -8.37 11.42 13.59
CA VAL A 129 -7.11 10.69 13.41
C VAL A 129 -6.90 9.78 14.61
N LEU A 130 -6.82 8.47 14.38
CA LEU A 130 -6.49 7.48 15.41
C LEU A 130 -4.99 7.54 15.73
N THR A 131 -4.14 7.54 14.70
CA THR A 131 -2.69 7.58 14.85
C THR A 131 -2.01 7.99 13.54
N GLY A 132 -0.78 8.49 13.64
CA GLY A 132 0.10 8.81 12.52
C GLY A 132 1.38 7.99 12.57
N PHE A 133 1.83 7.53 11.41
CA PHE A 133 3.04 6.74 11.24
C PHE A 133 3.99 7.42 10.26
N ILE A 134 5.29 7.24 10.49
CA ILE A 134 6.36 7.65 9.58
C ILE A 134 7.15 6.39 9.24
N ALA A 135 7.14 6.01 7.97
CA ALA A 135 7.94 4.89 7.50
C ALA A 135 9.41 5.31 7.30
N ARG A 136 10.33 4.36 7.46
CA ARG A 136 11.78 4.58 7.29
C ARG A 136 12.17 4.80 5.83
N ASP A 137 11.50 4.09 4.93
CA ASP A 137 11.73 4.17 3.48
C ASP A 137 10.41 3.89 2.72
N TYR A 138 10.47 4.06 1.40
CA TYR A 138 9.33 3.87 0.50
C TYR A 138 8.84 2.42 0.46
N THR A 139 9.76 1.46 0.61
CA THR A 139 9.42 0.03 0.62
C THR A 139 8.54 -0.28 1.83
N GLN A 140 8.96 0.14 3.02
CA GLN A 140 8.18 -0.01 4.24
C GLN A 140 6.84 0.74 4.10
N TYR A 141 6.86 1.98 3.60
CA TYR A 141 5.65 2.78 3.39
C TYR A 141 4.61 2.07 2.50
N SER A 142 5.02 1.62 1.33
CA SER A 142 4.15 0.95 0.36
C SER A 142 3.65 -0.39 0.90
N GLU A 143 4.51 -1.15 1.58
CA GLU A 143 4.11 -2.39 2.24
C GLU A 143 3.05 -2.16 3.31
N TRP A 144 3.24 -1.20 4.22
CA TRP A 144 2.27 -0.93 5.28
C TRP A 144 0.92 -0.46 4.71
N THR A 145 0.95 0.53 3.82
CA THR A 145 -0.27 1.11 3.25
C THR A 145 -1.07 0.07 2.46
N ASP A 146 -0.41 -0.75 1.64
CA ASP A 146 -1.09 -1.82 0.91
C ASP A 146 -1.57 -2.96 1.82
N ARG A 147 -0.79 -3.38 2.82
CA ARG A 147 -1.20 -4.45 3.76
C ARG A 147 -2.48 -4.04 4.49
N LEU A 148 -2.53 -2.80 4.97
CA LEU A 148 -3.70 -2.26 5.65
C LEU A 148 -4.87 -2.07 4.68
N ASN A 149 -4.64 -1.54 3.48
CA ASN A 149 -5.69 -1.43 2.47
C ASN A 149 -6.28 -2.81 2.12
N MET A 150 -5.45 -3.82 1.91
CA MET A 150 -5.92 -5.19 1.67
C MET A 150 -6.64 -5.80 2.87
N LEU A 151 -6.24 -5.47 4.10
CA LEU A 151 -6.94 -5.90 5.31
C LEU A 151 -8.36 -5.33 5.37
N PHE A 152 -8.55 -4.08 4.93
CA PHE A 152 -9.85 -3.39 4.90
C PHE A 152 -10.61 -3.54 3.58
N ASP A 153 -10.21 -4.48 2.71
CA ASP A 153 -10.83 -4.70 1.40
C ASP A 153 -10.88 -3.44 0.51
N LYS A 154 -9.84 -2.61 0.62
CA LYS A 154 -9.64 -1.39 -0.17
C LYS A 154 -8.72 -1.61 -1.36
N ASN A 155 -8.72 -0.61 -2.24
CA ASN A 155 -7.83 -0.57 -3.39
C ASN A 155 -6.36 -0.58 -2.96
N ILE A 156 -5.54 -1.27 -3.75
CA ILE A 156 -4.09 -1.31 -3.61
C ILE A 156 -3.53 -0.01 -4.17
N ASN A 157 -2.59 0.62 -3.45
CA ASN A 157 -2.02 1.90 -3.87
C ASN A 157 -0.66 1.73 -4.54
N SER A 158 0.13 0.73 -4.16
CA SER A 158 1.44 0.50 -4.77
C SER A 158 1.33 -0.17 -6.14
N LYS A 159 2.07 0.39 -7.09
CA LYS A 159 2.26 -0.22 -8.42
C LYS A 159 2.92 -1.59 -8.30
N ASP A 160 3.91 -1.75 -7.43
CA ASP A 160 4.70 -2.99 -7.31
C ASP A 160 3.80 -4.18 -6.92
N THR A 161 2.84 -3.93 -6.04
CA THR A 161 1.88 -4.93 -5.59
C THR A 161 0.91 -5.33 -6.69
N VAL A 162 0.40 -4.36 -7.43
CA VAL A 162 -0.47 -4.59 -8.59
C VAL A 162 0.28 -5.39 -9.65
N GLU A 163 1.51 -4.98 -9.98
CA GLU A 163 2.38 -5.66 -10.93
C GLU A 163 2.68 -7.10 -10.51
N TYR A 164 2.94 -7.33 -9.21
CA TYR A 164 3.13 -8.67 -8.67
C TYR A 164 1.90 -9.57 -8.86
N ILE A 165 0.69 -9.06 -8.58
CA ILE A 165 -0.56 -9.79 -8.81
C ILE A 165 -0.74 -10.13 -10.30
N HIS A 166 -0.42 -9.19 -11.20
CA HIS A 166 -0.46 -9.44 -12.63
C HIS A 166 0.50 -10.54 -13.06
N ILE A 167 1.75 -10.52 -12.58
CA ILE A 167 2.74 -11.57 -12.88
C ILE A 167 2.25 -12.93 -12.40
N LEU A 168 1.70 -13.01 -11.17
CA LEU A 168 1.13 -14.26 -10.64
C LEU A 168 -0.03 -14.76 -11.51
N THR A 169 -0.89 -13.86 -11.94
CA THR A 169 -2.02 -14.18 -12.83
C THR A 169 -1.52 -14.71 -14.18
N GLU A 170 -0.53 -14.06 -14.77
CA GLU A 170 0.07 -14.47 -16.05
C GLU A 170 0.72 -15.85 -15.95
N ILE A 171 1.47 -16.11 -14.88
CA ILE A 171 2.05 -17.43 -14.61
C ILE A 171 0.94 -18.47 -14.46
N GLY A 172 -0.11 -18.17 -13.70
CA GLY A 172 -1.26 -19.07 -13.50
C GLY A 172 -1.96 -19.42 -14.82
N VAL A 173 -2.12 -18.45 -15.72
CA VAL A 173 -2.64 -18.69 -17.08
C VAL A 173 -1.72 -19.61 -17.86
N LYS A 174 -0.41 -19.35 -17.86
CA LYS A 174 0.57 -20.18 -18.58
C LYS A 174 0.56 -21.62 -18.09
N VAL A 175 0.50 -21.84 -16.78
CA VAL A 175 0.40 -23.20 -16.20
C VAL A 175 -0.88 -23.90 -16.65
N LYS A 176 -2.05 -23.26 -16.55
CA LYS A 176 -3.31 -23.87 -17.01
C LYS A 176 -3.33 -24.16 -18.50
N LEU A 177 -2.66 -23.35 -19.33
CA LEU A 177 -2.53 -23.61 -20.76
C LEU A 177 -1.57 -24.76 -21.08
N LEU A 178 -0.52 -24.95 -20.28
CA LEU A 178 0.38 -26.10 -20.39
C LEU A 178 -0.39 -27.41 -20.14
N ASP A 179 -1.25 -27.44 -19.13
CA ASP A 179 -2.10 -28.61 -18.83
C ASP A 179 -3.01 -28.98 -20.02
N LEU A 180 -3.52 -27.98 -20.74
CA LEU A 180 -4.37 -28.17 -21.92
C LEU A 180 -3.58 -28.55 -23.19
N SER A 181 -2.28 -28.23 -23.25
CA SER A 181 -1.45 -28.52 -24.43
C SER A 181 -0.84 -29.93 -24.39
N GLY A 182 -1.00 -30.64 -23.27
CA GLY A 182 -0.51 -32.00 -23.06
C GLY A 182 -1.51 -33.12 -23.35
N GLU A 183 -2.77 -32.78 -23.65
CA GLU A 183 -3.83 -33.68 -24.15
C GLU A 183 -3.91 -33.67 -25.69
#